data_AF-A0A2S5T769-F1
#
_entry.id   AF-A0A2S5T769-F1
#
_cell.length_a   1.000
_cell.length_b   1.000
_cell.length_c   1.000
_cell.angle_alpha   90.00
_cell.angle_beta   90.00
_cell.angle_gamma   90.00
#
_symmetry.space_group_name_H-M   'P 1'
#
loop_
_entity.id
_entity.type
_entity.pdbx_description
1 polymer ?
#
loop_
_entity_poly.entity_id
_entity_poly.type
_entity_poly.pdbx_seq_one_letter_code
_entity_poly.pdbx_strand_id
1 'polypeptide(L)'
;MCLATACAPLPEVTDVKQVKVPVRVDVPVPVSVRDPVDQANRHVLEYAERLRRMSLPELQQEIVRLNESPVTPVSTLELALVFGQTRIPGDLPKAIALLESLTRSTEPDAAPWQPMARMTLARFLDLRRLEEQVDRQHLQLRESQRRIDQLNEKLEALKAIERSLAPRPAPAPAPAASGVRPASP
;
A
#
# COMPACT_ATOMS: atom_id res chain seq x y z
N MET A 1 83.51 -1.99 -81.08
CA MET A 1 83.25 -2.09 -79.62
C MET A 1 81.94 -2.83 -79.44
N CYS A 2 82.00 -3.97 -78.76
CA CYS A 2 80.95 -4.98 -78.66
C CYS A 2 79.89 -4.65 -77.60
N LEU A 3 78.63 -4.98 -77.90
CA LEU A 3 77.54 -5.11 -76.94
C LEU A 3 77.75 -6.36 -76.09
N ALA A 4 77.63 -6.25 -74.76
CA ALA A 4 77.57 -7.40 -73.86
C ALA A 4 76.44 -7.20 -72.85
N THR A 5 75.34 -7.88 -73.11
CA THR A 5 74.25 -8.22 -72.19
C THR A 5 74.75 -9.29 -71.21
N ALA A 6 74.48 -9.16 -69.91
CA ALA A 6 74.48 -10.29 -68.99
C ALA A 6 73.60 -10.01 -67.76
N CYS A 7 72.82 -11.03 -67.43
CA CYS A 7 71.67 -11.07 -66.55
C CYS A 7 72.06 -11.12 -65.06
N ALA A 8 71.23 -10.53 -64.20
CA ALA A 8 71.33 -10.62 -62.74
C ALA A 8 70.57 -11.85 -62.21
N PRO A 9 71.02 -12.50 -61.11
CA PRO A 9 70.16 -13.36 -60.32
C PRO A 9 69.61 -12.62 -59.09
N LEU A 10 68.29 -12.64 -58.93
CA LEU A 10 67.58 -12.19 -57.72
C LEU A 10 67.67 -13.26 -56.62
N PRO A 11 67.79 -12.90 -55.34
CA PRO A 11 67.74 -13.85 -54.23
C PRO A 11 66.32 -14.36 -53.95
N GLU A 12 66.27 -15.60 -53.46
CA GLU A 12 65.08 -16.42 -53.23
C GLU A 12 64.10 -15.82 -52.22
N VAL A 13 62.81 -16.01 -52.51
CA VAL A 13 61.68 -15.61 -51.66
C VAL A 13 61.64 -16.50 -50.43
N THR A 14 61.80 -15.89 -49.25
CA THR A 14 61.57 -16.55 -47.97
C THR A 14 60.06 -16.81 -47.79
N ASP A 15 59.71 -18.07 -47.61
CA ASP A 15 58.33 -18.51 -47.40
C ASP A 15 57.85 -18.08 -46.01
N VAL A 16 56.98 -17.07 -45.97
CA VAL A 16 56.41 -16.51 -44.74
C VAL A 16 55.24 -17.38 -44.30
N LYS A 17 55.50 -18.30 -43.37
CA LYS A 17 54.47 -19.10 -42.73
C LYS A 17 53.58 -18.20 -41.86
N GLN A 18 52.40 -17.87 -42.36
CA GLN A 18 51.44 -17.02 -41.66
C GLN A 18 50.93 -17.70 -40.37
N VAL A 19 51.32 -17.16 -39.22
CA VAL A 19 50.73 -17.50 -37.92
C VAL A 19 49.42 -16.73 -37.78
N LYS A 20 48.29 -17.44 -37.81
CA LYS A 20 46.97 -16.86 -37.62
C LYS A 20 46.79 -16.49 -36.14
N VAL A 21 47.10 -15.25 -35.80
CA VAL A 21 46.76 -14.67 -34.49
C VAL A 21 45.24 -14.53 -34.43
N PRO A 22 44.55 -15.10 -33.42
CA PRO A 22 43.11 -14.90 -33.28
C PRO A 22 42.87 -13.44 -32.89
N VAL A 23 42.32 -12.67 -33.83
CA VAL A 23 41.81 -11.32 -33.59
C VAL A 23 40.70 -11.43 -32.55
N ARG A 24 40.91 -10.86 -31.36
CA ARG A 24 39.83 -10.63 -30.40
C ARG A 24 38.88 -9.62 -31.05
N VAL A 25 37.74 -10.10 -31.50
CA VAL A 25 36.63 -9.24 -31.90
C VAL A 25 36.07 -8.69 -30.60
N ASP A 26 36.30 -7.41 -30.32
CA ASP A 26 35.55 -6.69 -29.30
C ASP A 26 34.09 -6.74 -29.73
N VAL A 27 33.31 -7.65 -29.13
CA VAL A 27 31.86 -7.67 -29.28
C VAL A 27 31.38 -6.44 -28.53
N PRO A 28 30.85 -5.39 -29.20
CA PRO A 28 30.25 -4.29 -28.48
C PRO A 28 29.06 -4.86 -27.72
N VAL A 29 29.17 -4.92 -26.40
CA VAL A 29 28.03 -5.25 -25.53
C VAL A 29 27.00 -4.16 -25.80
N PRO A 30 25.84 -4.45 -26.41
CA PRO A 30 24.84 -3.43 -26.62
C PRO A 30 24.41 -2.93 -25.25
N VAL A 31 24.72 -1.67 -24.94
CA VAL A 31 24.14 -0.98 -23.78
C VAL A 31 22.65 -0.92 -24.05
N SER A 32 21.89 -1.81 -23.42
CA SER A 32 20.43 -1.79 -23.47
C SER A 32 19.98 -0.43 -22.91
N VAL A 33 19.57 0.47 -23.81
CA VAL A 33 18.80 1.66 -23.43
C VAL A 33 17.53 1.11 -22.78
N ARG A 34 17.45 1.16 -21.45
CA ARG A 34 16.29 0.67 -20.71
C ARG A 34 15.05 1.43 -21.21
N ASP A 35 14.01 0.70 -21.57
CA ASP A 35 12.72 1.27 -21.95
C ASP A 35 12.25 2.28 -20.87
N PRO A 36 11.85 3.52 -21.23
CA PRO A 36 11.37 4.54 -20.30
C PRO A 36 10.26 4.06 -19.36
N VAL A 37 9.36 3.20 -19.83
CA VAL A 37 8.29 2.59 -19.00
C VAL A 37 8.92 1.75 -17.90
N ASP A 38 9.94 0.98 -18.25
CA ASP A 38 10.68 0.08 -17.38
C ASP A 38 11.45 0.84 -16.28
N GLN A 39 11.93 2.05 -16.60
CA GLN A 39 12.57 2.94 -15.63
C GLN A 39 11.54 3.57 -14.69
N ALA A 40 10.43 4.07 -15.24
CA ALA A 40 9.33 4.62 -14.45
C ALA A 40 8.78 3.58 -13.46
N ASN A 41 8.56 2.33 -13.91
CA ASN A 41 8.08 1.25 -13.05
C ASN A 41 9.04 0.97 -11.88
N ARG A 42 10.35 0.87 -12.14
CA ARG A 42 11.36 0.66 -11.08
C ARG A 42 11.37 1.82 -10.09
N HIS A 43 11.33 3.05 -10.59
CA HIS A 43 11.28 4.25 -9.74
C HIS A 43 10.07 4.23 -8.79
N VAL A 44 8.88 3.91 -9.31
CA VAL A 44 7.65 3.84 -8.49
C VAL A 44 7.77 2.77 -7.40
N LEU A 45 8.30 1.61 -7.75
CA LEU A 45 8.47 0.52 -6.78
C LEU A 45 9.46 0.90 -5.69
N GLU A 46 10.61 1.46 -6.05
CA GLU A 46 11.62 1.95 -5.10
C GLU A 46 11.06 3.08 -4.21
N TYR A 47 10.28 4.00 -4.79
CA TYR A 47 9.62 5.06 -4.05
C TYR A 47 8.61 4.50 -3.05
N ALA A 48 7.75 3.57 -3.47
CA ALA A 48 6.78 2.92 -2.61
C ALA A 48 7.44 2.08 -1.49
N GLU A 49 8.55 1.41 -1.78
CA GLU A 49 9.37 0.71 -0.77
C GLU A 49 9.88 1.66 0.31
N ARG A 50 10.35 2.85 -0.10
CA ARG A 50 10.85 3.88 0.82
C ARG A 50 9.74 4.42 1.71
N LEU A 51 8.58 4.75 1.11
CA LEU A 51 7.42 5.25 1.85
C LEU A 51 6.95 4.28 2.94
N ARG A 52 7.04 2.96 2.69
CA ARG A 52 6.67 1.94 3.70
C ARG A 52 7.53 1.99 4.97
N ARG A 53 8.73 2.56 4.89
CA ARG A 53 9.67 2.68 6.01
C ARG A 53 9.56 4.02 6.73
N MET A 54 8.80 4.97 6.17
CA MET A 54 8.60 6.29 6.76
C MET A 54 7.51 6.28 7.82
N SER A 55 7.71 7.11 8.84
CA SER A 55 6.72 7.44 9.86
C SER A 55 5.72 8.49 9.34
N LEU A 56 4.57 8.62 10.01
CA LEU A 56 3.57 9.63 9.66
C LEU A 56 4.13 11.07 9.57
N PRO A 57 4.95 11.59 10.50
CA PRO A 57 5.50 12.94 10.36
C PRO A 57 6.45 13.09 9.16
N GLU A 58 7.23 12.05 8.83
CA GLU A 58 8.10 12.06 7.63
C GLU A 58 7.26 12.07 6.35
N LEU A 59 6.15 11.33 6.31
CA LEU A 59 5.21 11.37 5.19
C LEU A 59 4.60 12.77 5.03
N GLN A 60 4.28 13.46 6.12
CA GLN A 60 3.77 14.84 6.04
C GLN A 60 4.83 15.81 5.50
N GLN A 61 6.09 15.66 5.91
CA GLN A 61 7.19 16.45 5.35
C GLN A 61 7.39 16.17 3.86
N GLU A 62 7.26 14.91 3.43
CA GLU A 62 7.33 14.52 2.03
C GLU A 62 6.21 15.18 1.20
N ILE A 63 4.98 15.25 1.74
CA ILE A 63 3.86 15.98 1.11
C ILE A 63 4.22 17.46 0.90
N VAL A 64 4.76 18.12 1.93
CA VAL A 64 5.16 19.53 1.83
C VAL A 64 6.23 19.71 0.76
N ARG A 65 7.29 18.88 0.78
CA ARG A 65 8.38 18.92 -0.20
C ARG A 65 7.87 18.76 -1.64
N LEU A 66 6.94 17.83 -1.87
CA LEU A 66 6.37 17.57 -3.19
C LEU A 66 5.45 18.70 -3.66
N ASN A 67 4.72 19.35 -2.75
CA ASN A 67 3.88 20.50 -3.08
C ASN A 67 4.69 21.76 -3.42
N GLU A 68 5.90 21.90 -2.87
CA GLU A 68 6.84 22.98 -3.21
C GLU A 68 7.58 22.71 -4.53
N SER A 69 7.61 21.45 -4.98
CA SER A 69 8.27 21.05 -6.22
C SER A 69 7.38 21.32 -7.45
N PRO A 70 7.97 21.51 -8.64
CA PRO A 70 7.20 21.62 -9.88
C PRO A 70 6.27 20.41 -10.10
N VAL A 71 5.07 20.69 -10.60
CA VAL A 71 4.11 19.64 -10.95
C VAL A 71 4.59 18.94 -12.22
N THR A 72 5.00 17.69 -12.06
CA THR A 72 5.46 16.78 -13.11
C THR A 72 4.65 15.48 -13.02
N PRO A 73 4.59 14.65 -14.07
CA PRO A 73 3.94 13.34 -13.97
C PRO A 73 4.55 12.47 -12.87
N VAL A 74 5.85 12.60 -12.63
CA VAL A 74 6.57 11.89 -11.55
C VAL A 74 6.10 12.39 -10.18
N SER A 75 6.19 13.70 -9.93
CA SER A 75 5.82 14.27 -8.62
C SER A 75 4.33 14.11 -8.32
N THR A 76 3.48 14.11 -9.35
CA THR A 76 2.04 13.81 -9.21
C THR A 76 1.80 12.36 -8.74
N LEU A 77 2.52 11.40 -9.32
CA LEU A 77 2.43 10.00 -8.93
C LEU A 77 3.01 9.76 -7.54
N GLU A 78 4.17 10.35 -7.23
CA GLU A 78 4.79 10.28 -5.91
C GLU A 78 3.85 10.83 -4.84
N LEU A 79 3.28 12.02 -5.06
CA LEU A 79 2.34 12.65 -4.13
C LEU A 79 1.11 11.78 -3.87
N ALA A 80 0.57 11.16 -4.92
CA ALA A 80 -0.53 10.20 -4.76
C ALA A 80 -0.14 8.98 -3.91
N LEU A 81 1.07 8.46 -4.07
CA LEU A 81 1.57 7.35 -3.26
C LEU A 81 1.75 7.75 -1.80
N VAL A 82 2.24 8.97 -1.53
CA VAL A 82 2.38 9.48 -0.16
C VAL A 82 1.00 9.59 0.51
N PHE A 83 0.02 10.19 -0.16
CA PHE A 83 -1.36 10.27 0.35
C PHE A 83 -1.98 8.90 0.60
N GLY A 84 -1.71 7.91 -0.27
CA GLY A 84 -2.15 6.54 -0.04
C GLY A 84 -1.49 5.87 1.17
N GLN A 85 -0.31 6.33 1.58
CA GLN A 85 0.44 5.80 2.71
C GLN A 85 0.04 6.44 4.06
N THR A 86 -0.40 7.71 4.08
CA THR A 86 -0.78 8.40 5.33
C THR A 86 -1.99 7.78 6.02
N ARG A 87 -2.93 7.21 5.24
CA ARG A 87 -4.23 6.66 5.71
C ARG A 87 -5.05 7.65 6.54
N ILE A 88 -4.84 8.95 6.35
CA ILE A 88 -5.64 10.00 6.98
C ILE A 88 -6.98 10.09 6.23
N PRO A 89 -8.12 10.22 6.95
CA PRO A 89 -9.41 10.40 6.30
C PRO A 89 -9.38 11.64 5.38
N GLY A 90 -9.73 11.43 4.12
CA GLY A 90 -9.74 12.49 3.09
C GLY A 90 -8.49 12.55 2.21
N ASP A 91 -7.40 11.88 2.56
CA ASP A 91 -6.21 11.82 1.69
C ASP A 91 -6.36 10.81 0.55
N LEU A 92 -7.03 9.68 0.79
CA LEU A 92 -7.29 8.68 -0.26
C LEU A 92 -8.08 9.25 -1.45
N PRO A 93 -9.18 10.02 -1.28
CA PRO A 93 -9.84 10.70 -2.39
C PRO A 93 -8.94 11.66 -3.18
N LYS A 94 -8.03 12.40 -2.50
CA LYS A 94 -7.07 13.28 -3.18
C LYS A 94 -6.11 12.48 -4.04
N ALA A 95 -5.59 11.37 -3.50
CA ALA A 95 -4.70 10.47 -4.22
C ALA A 95 -5.38 9.90 -5.49
N ILE A 96 -6.64 9.47 -5.37
CA ILE A 96 -7.44 8.98 -6.51
C ILE A 96 -7.56 10.07 -7.58
N ALA A 97 -7.90 11.31 -7.21
CA ALA A 97 -8.04 12.41 -8.15
C ALA A 97 -6.73 12.72 -8.92
N LEU A 98 -5.59 12.68 -8.24
CA LEU A 98 -4.26 12.86 -8.86
C LEU A 98 -3.93 11.73 -9.85
N LEU A 99 -4.23 10.48 -9.50
CA LEU A 99 -3.98 9.35 -10.38
C LEU A 99 -4.92 9.38 -11.60
N GLU A 100 -6.17 9.74 -11.40
CA GLU A 100 -7.11 9.91 -12.50
C GLU A 100 -6.68 11.00 -13.49
N SER A 101 -6.18 12.14 -13.02
CA SER A 101 -5.67 13.19 -13.91
C SER A 101 -4.44 12.71 -14.68
N LEU A 102 -3.51 12.01 -14.02
CA LEU A 102 -2.31 11.47 -14.64
C LEU A 102 -2.63 10.40 -15.70
N THR A 103 -3.60 9.51 -15.44
CA THR A 103 -4.03 8.47 -16.39
C THR A 103 -4.77 9.02 -17.61
N ARG A 104 -5.42 10.19 -17.48
CA ARG A 104 -6.10 10.90 -18.58
C ARG A 104 -5.20 11.87 -19.34
N SER A 105 -3.98 12.12 -18.85
CA SER A 105 -3.04 13.04 -19.50
C SER A 105 -2.65 12.58 -20.91
N THR A 106 -2.64 13.50 -21.86
CA THR A 106 -2.20 13.27 -23.24
C THR A 106 -0.75 13.69 -23.50
N GLU A 107 -0.07 14.21 -22.47
CA GLU A 107 1.33 14.64 -22.57
C GLU A 107 2.26 13.44 -22.79
N PRO A 108 3.26 13.54 -23.69
CA PRO A 108 4.18 12.44 -23.97
C PRO A 108 4.99 12.03 -22.74
N ASP A 109 5.34 12.99 -21.88
CA ASP A 109 6.11 12.76 -20.65
C ASP A 109 5.33 11.95 -19.60
N ALA A 110 3.99 11.91 -19.69
CA ALA A 110 3.15 11.12 -18.80
C ALA A 110 3.07 9.65 -19.22
N ALA A 111 3.27 9.35 -20.52
CA ALA A 111 3.06 8.02 -21.07
C ALA A 111 3.83 6.89 -20.33
N PRO A 112 5.11 7.08 -19.91
CA PRO A 112 5.83 6.06 -19.16
C PRO A 112 5.24 5.74 -17.78
N TRP A 113 4.54 6.70 -17.16
CA TRP A 113 4.01 6.58 -15.78
C TRP A 113 2.58 6.05 -15.74
N GLN A 114 1.85 6.15 -16.84
CA GLN A 114 0.44 5.74 -16.94
C GLN A 114 0.17 4.27 -16.57
N PRO A 115 1.00 3.27 -16.93
CA PRO A 115 0.75 1.88 -16.54
C PRO A 115 0.69 1.71 -15.00
N MET A 116 1.67 2.28 -14.28
CA MET A 116 1.69 2.23 -12.82
C MET A 116 0.60 3.09 -12.19
N ALA A 117 0.28 4.24 -12.78
CA ALA A 117 -0.82 5.08 -12.33
C ALA A 117 -2.16 4.33 -12.40
N ARG A 118 -2.46 3.63 -13.51
CA ARG A 118 -3.68 2.82 -13.68
C ARG A 118 -3.76 1.67 -12.67
N MET A 119 -2.66 0.95 -12.47
CA MET A 119 -2.60 -0.14 -11.48
C MET A 119 -2.85 0.38 -10.05
N THR A 120 -2.20 1.49 -9.70
CA THR A 120 -2.33 2.10 -8.37
C THR A 120 -3.73 2.67 -8.14
N LEU A 121 -4.31 3.29 -9.17
CA LEU A 121 -5.68 3.82 -9.14
C LEU A 121 -6.70 2.71 -8.85
N ALA A 122 -6.62 1.58 -9.57
CA ALA A 122 -7.50 0.43 -9.33
C ALA A 122 -7.42 -0.03 -7.87
N ARG A 123 -6.20 -0.17 -7.34
CA ARG A 123 -5.96 -0.54 -5.93
C ARG A 123 -6.56 0.48 -4.95
N PHE A 124 -6.47 1.78 -5.22
CA PHE A 124 -7.00 2.81 -4.31
C PHE A 124 -8.52 2.90 -4.36
N LEU A 125 -9.14 2.64 -5.51
CA LEU A 125 -10.60 2.49 -5.61
C LEU A 125 -11.10 1.29 -4.81
N ASP A 126 -10.38 0.16 -4.87
CA ASP A 126 -10.69 -1.02 -4.05
C ASP A 126 -10.56 -0.72 -2.56
N LEU A 127 -9.49 -0.01 -2.15
CA LEU A 127 -9.29 0.41 -0.76
C LEU A 127 -10.45 1.27 -0.27
N ARG A 128 -10.89 2.25 -1.06
CA ARG A 128 -12.03 3.11 -0.72
C ARG A 128 -13.32 2.29 -0.56
N ARG A 129 -13.57 1.33 -1.46
CA ARG A 129 -14.74 0.44 -1.37
C ARG A 129 -14.70 -0.41 -0.10
N LEU A 130 -13.52 -0.87 0.33
CA LEU A 130 -13.34 -1.61 1.56
C LEU A 130 -13.58 -0.73 2.79
N GLU A 131 -13.08 0.50 2.81
CA GLU A 131 -13.35 1.49 3.87
C GLU A 131 -14.87 1.72 4.02
N GLU A 132 -15.58 1.94 2.91
CA GLU A 132 -17.04 2.11 2.90
C GLU A 132 -17.80 0.85 3.36
N GLN A 133 -17.25 -0.35 3.20
CA GLN A 133 -17.84 -1.59 3.72
C GLN A 133 -17.64 -1.71 5.24
N VAL A 134 -16.45 -1.39 5.71
CA VAL A 134 -16.09 -1.40 7.13
C VAL A 134 -16.98 -0.41 7.90
N ASP A 135 -17.16 0.81 7.38
CA ASP A 135 -18.02 1.81 7.99
C ASP A 135 -19.48 1.36 8.10
N ARG A 136 -20.00 0.72 7.04
CA ARG A 136 -21.36 0.14 7.05
C ARG A 136 -21.50 -0.97 8.09
N GLN A 137 -20.52 -1.86 8.19
CA GLN A 137 -20.51 -2.92 9.20
C GLN A 137 -20.47 -2.34 10.62
N HIS A 138 -19.66 -1.31 10.87
CA HIS A 138 -19.62 -0.64 12.17
C HIS A 138 -20.96 0.00 12.55
N LEU A 139 -21.67 0.59 11.60
CA LEU A 139 -23.01 1.14 11.84
C LEU A 139 -24.00 0.03 12.18
N GLN A 140 -24.01 -1.07 11.44
CA GLN A 140 -24.86 -2.23 11.70
C GLN A 140 -24.61 -2.84 13.08
N LEU A 141 -23.33 -2.98 13.49
CA LEU A 141 -22.98 -3.50 14.81
C LEU A 141 -23.49 -2.60 15.95
N ARG A 142 -23.38 -1.28 15.79
CA ARG A 142 -23.91 -0.32 16.78
C ARG A 142 -25.42 -0.40 16.89
N GLU A 143 -26.12 -0.53 15.75
CA GLU A 143 -27.57 -0.67 15.73
C GLU A 143 -28.02 -2.01 16.34
N SER A 144 -27.34 -3.12 16.02
CA SER A 144 -27.64 -4.41 16.63
C SER A 144 -27.41 -4.41 18.14
N GLN A 145 -26.35 -3.76 18.61
CA GLN A 145 -26.10 -3.62 20.04
C GLN A 145 -27.23 -2.85 20.74
N ARG A 146 -27.66 -1.72 20.17
CA ARG A 146 -28.81 -0.96 20.71
C ARG A 146 -30.08 -1.80 20.76
N ARG A 147 -30.33 -2.63 19.75
CA ARG A 147 -31.48 -3.54 19.73
C ARG A 147 -31.37 -4.61 20.83
N ILE A 148 -30.18 -5.16 21.07
CA ILE A 148 -29.92 -6.09 22.17
C ILE A 148 -30.20 -5.42 23.52
N ASP A 149 -29.70 -4.21 23.73
CA ASP A 149 -29.90 -3.46 24.97
C ASP A 149 -31.39 -3.19 25.23
N GLN A 150 -32.14 -2.79 24.21
CA GLN A 150 -33.60 -2.61 24.29
C GLN A 150 -34.34 -3.92 24.59
N LEU A 151 -33.91 -5.04 24.02
CA LEU A 151 -34.50 -6.34 24.31
C LEU A 151 -34.20 -6.78 25.75
N ASN A 152 -32.98 -6.54 26.23
CA ASN A 152 -32.60 -6.82 27.62
C ASN A 152 -33.42 -5.97 28.60
N GLU A 153 -33.61 -4.68 28.33
CA GLU A 153 -34.45 -3.81 29.15
C GLU A 153 -35.89 -4.34 29.24
N LYS A 154 -36.46 -4.80 28.11
CA LYS A 154 -37.79 -5.43 28.10
C LYS A 154 -37.81 -6.73 28.90
N LEU A 155 -36.79 -7.57 28.79
CA LEU A 155 -36.70 -8.81 29.56
C LEU A 155 -36.62 -8.53 31.07
N GLU A 156 -35.83 -7.54 31.48
CA GLU A 156 -35.75 -7.14 32.89
C GLU A 156 -37.07 -6.53 33.39
N ALA A 157 -37.77 -5.75 32.57
CA ALA A 157 -39.11 -5.25 32.89
C ALA A 157 -40.12 -6.40 33.07
N LEU A 158 -40.08 -7.43 32.21
CA LEU A 158 -40.94 -8.61 32.34
C LEU A 158 -40.60 -9.41 33.60
N LYS A 159 -39.32 -9.62 33.91
CA LYS A 159 -38.89 -10.28 35.16
C LYS A 159 -39.32 -9.50 36.40
N ALA A 160 -39.32 -8.17 36.36
CA ALA A 160 -39.81 -7.33 37.44
C ALA A 160 -41.31 -7.52 37.65
N ILE A 161 -42.09 -7.63 36.57
CA ILE A 161 -43.52 -7.95 36.62
C ILE A 161 -43.72 -9.33 37.25
N GLU A 162 -43.01 -10.37 36.79
CA GLU A 162 -43.09 -11.72 37.37
C GLU A 162 -42.79 -11.72 38.87
N ARG A 163 -41.75 -11.01 39.31
CA ARG A 163 -41.41 -10.87 40.73
C ARG A 163 -42.49 -10.14 41.52
N SER A 164 -43.16 -9.17 40.93
CA SER A 164 -44.25 -8.43 41.58
C SER A 164 -45.56 -9.24 41.68
N LEU A 165 -45.79 -10.17 40.74
CA LEU A 165 -46.95 -11.05 40.70
C LEU A 165 -46.77 -12.34 41.52
N ALA A 166 -45.53 -12.75 41.79
CA ALA A 166 -45.26 -13.88 42.68
C ALA A 166 -45.81 -13.57 44.10
N PRO A 167 -46.67 -14.42 44.67
CA PRO A 167 -47.23 -14.19 46.00
C PRO A 167 -46.10 -14.16 47.02
N ARG A 168 -46.02 -13.07 47.79
CA ARG A 168 -45.04 -12.91 48.84
C ARG A 168 -45.24 -14.04 49.86
N PRO A 169 -44.24 -14.88 50.16
CA PRO A 169 -44.38 -15.85 51.22
C PRO A 169 -44.69 -15.08 52.51
N ALA A 170 -45.80 -15.46 53.16
CA ALA A 170 -46.17 -14.90 54.45
C ALA A 170 -44.99 -15.06 55.41
N PRO A 171 -44.68 -14.05 56.24
CA PRO A 171 -43.65 -14.22 57.26
C PRO A 171 -44.01 -15.45 58.10
N ALA A 172 -43.08 -16.41 58.18
CA ALA A 172 -43.23 -17.54 59.08
C ALA A 172 -43.45 -16.99 60.50
N PRO A 173 -44.44 -17.50 61.25
CA PRO A 173 -44.70 -17.01 62.60
C PRO A 173 -43.43 -17.19 63.44
N ALA A 174 -43.01 -16.10 64.09
CA ALA A 174 -41.93 -16.16 65.06
C ALA A 174 -42.29 -17.18 66.15
N PRO A 175 -41.36 -18.06 66.58
CA PRO A 175 -41.62 -18.96 67.68
C PRO A 175 -41.96 -18.14 68.92
N ALA A 176 -43.14 -18.39 69.49
CA ALA A 176 -43.55 -17.80 70.74
C ALA A 176 -42.53 -18.17 71.82
N ALA A 177 -41.78 -17.18 72.31
CA ALA A 177 -40.96 -17.33 73.50
C ALA A 177 -41.91 -17.46 74.70
N SER A 178 -42.27 -18.70 75.03
CA SER A 178 -42.92 -19.06 76.28
C SER A 178 -42.02 -18.61 77.44
N GLY A 179 -42.57 -17.70 78.25
CA GLY A 179 -41.90 -17.14 79.41
C GLY A 179 -41.50 -18.22 80.41
N VAL A 180 -40.26 -18.12 80.89
CA VAL A 180 -39.85 -18.66 82.17
C VAL A 180 -39.16 -17.53 82.91
N ARG A 181 -39.83 -17.06 83.96
CA ARG A 181 -39.26 -16.19 84.98
C ARG A 181 -38.59 -17.09 86.02
N PRO A 182 -37.29 -16.94 86.30
CA PRO A 182 -36.75 -17.35 87.59
C PRO A 182 -36.52 -16.11 88.47
N ALA A 183 -37.03 -16.23 89.69
CA ALA A 183 -36.81 -15.32 90.79
C ALA A 183 -35.35 -15.35 91.25
N SER A 184 -34.80 -14.17 91.58
CA SER A 184 -33.72 -13.98 92.55
C SER A 184 -34.28 -14.13 93.98
N PRO A 185 -33.47 -14.32 95.04
CA PRO A 185 -32.03 -14.03 95.20
C PRO A 185 -31.08 -15.22 95.03
#